data_AF-X0WA79-F1
#
_entry.id   AF-X0WA79-F1
#
_cell.length_a   1.000
_cell.length_b   1.000
_cell.length_c   1.000
_cell.angle_alpha   90.00
_cell.angle_beta   90.00
_cell.angle_gamma   90.00
#
_symmetry.space_group_name_H-M   'P 1'
#
loop_
_entity.id
_entity.type
_entity.pdbx_description
1 polymer ?
#
loop_
_entity_poly.entity_id
_entity_poly.type
_entity_poly.pdbx_seq_one_letter_code
_entity_poly.pdbx_strand_id
1 'polypeptide(L)'
;LGISPQTLNVVHDGMSAVVNELSGTAYTQFSTSTIPMQGVKVYGKTGSTTDPDHAWFGGFAIDDAGRKLTIVVLVEGGQRGSADAAPLARDIIQSCIDAGHIGQTQNPSF
;
A
#
# COMPACT_ATOMS: atom_id res chain seq x y z
N LEU A 1 9.92 19.35 -10.68
CA LEU A 1 10.14 19.45 -9.22
C LEU A 1 11.62 19.58 -8.82
N GLY A 2 12.59 19.29 -9.69
CA GLY A 2 14.02 19.48 -9.35
C GLY A 2 14.55 18.52 -8.28
N ILE A 3 13.78 17.49 -7.90
CA ILE A 3 14.19 16.46 -6.96
C ILE A 3 14.99 15.40 -7.74
N SER A 4 16.15 15.00 -7.21
CA SER A 4 16.98 14.01 -7.86
C SER A 4 16.31 12.63 -7.88
N PRO A 5 16.53 11.80 -8.91
CA PRO A 5 16.07 10.41 -8.92
C PRO A 5 16.57 9.61 -7.72
N GLN A 6 17.81 9.87 -7.27
CA GLN A 6 18.41 9.23 -6.11
C GLN A 6 17.63 9.52 -4.83
N THR A 7 17.23 10.79 -4.62
CA THR A 7 16.41 11.18 -3.47
C THR A 7 15.04 10.49 -3.50
N LEU A 8 14.40 10.43 -4.67
CA LEU A 8 13.11 9.74 -4.80
C LEU A 8 13.22 8.23 -4.54
N ASN A 9 14.31 7.59 -4.99
CA ASN A 9 14.54 6.18 -4.73
C ASN A 9 14.67 5.90 -3.22
N VAL A 10 15.39 6.74 -2.47
CA VAL A 10 15.48 6.60 -1.00
C VAL A 10 14.11 6.69 -0.34
N VAL A 11 13.23 7.60 -0.80
CA VAL A 11 11.86 7.70 -0.30
C VAL A 11 11.04 6.45 -0.63
N HIS A 12 11.14 5.96 -1.87
CA HIS A 12 10.46 4.72 -2.29
C HIS A 12 10.95 3.51 -1.49
N ASP A 13 12.25 3.40 -1.23
CA ASP A 13 12.81 2.31 -0.42
C ASP A 13 12.25 2.35 1.00
N GLY A 14 12.20 3.55 1.62
CA GLY A 14 11.57 3.72 2.94
C GLY A 14 10.08 3.37 2.96
N MET A 15 9.32 3.77 1.93
CA MET A 15 7.91 3.40 1.79
C MET A 15 7.71 1.91 1.53
N SER A 16 8.63 1.27 0.79
CA SER A 16 8.63 -0.17 0.56
C SER A 16 8.91 -0.92 1.86
N ALA A 17 9.85 -0.45 2.68
CA ALA A 17 10.22 -1.06 3.95
C ALA A 17 9.04 -1.10 4.94
N VAL A 18 8.25 -0.03 5.02
CA VAL A 18 7.05 0.04 5.87
C VAL A 18 6.05 -1.10 5.60
N VAL A 19 5.95 -1.53 4.34
CA VAL A 19 4.97 -2.52 3.87
C VAL A 19 5.57 -3.93 3.79
N ASN A 20 6.84 -4.06 3.43
CA ASN A 20 7.43 -5.33 3.00
C ASN A 20 8.51 -5.87 3.96
N GLU A 21 9.06 -5.07 4.88
CA GLU A 21 10.07 -5.55 5.84
C GLU A 21 9.43 -5.93 7.18
N LEU A 22 10.02 -6.91 7.89
CA LEU A 22 9.48 -7.46 9.15
C LEU A 22 9.24 -6.40 10.24
N SER A 23 10.06 -5.34 10.26
CA SER A 23 9.94 -4.20 11.20
C SER A 23 8.96 -3.12 10.73
N GLY A 24 8.43 -3.23 9.52
CA GLY A 24 7.54 -2.27 8.91
C GLY A 24 6.18 -2.20 9.59
N THR A 25 5.69 -0.99 9.86
CA THR A 25 4.42 -0.81 10.60
C THR A 25 3.19 -1.40 9.91
N ALA A 26 3.22 -1.57 8.57
CA ALA A 26 2.12 -2.17 7.81
C ALA A 26 2.40 -3.64 7.44
N TYR A 27 3.57 -4.17 7.80
CA TYR A 27 4.05 -5.48 7.35
C TYR A 27 3.04 -6.59 7.61
N THR A 28 2.52 -6.72 8.84
CA THR A 28 1.60 -7.80 9.20
C THR A 28 0.29 -7.76 8.43
N GLN A 29 -0.11 -6.60 7.90
CA GLN A 29 -1.32 -6.48 7.10
C GLN A 29 -1.10 -6.99 5.67
N PHE A 30 0.07 -6.73 5.09
CA PHE A 30 0.39 -7.05 3.70
C PHE A 30 1.12 -8.40 3.52
N SER A 31 1.83 -8.89 4.54
CA SER A 31 2.64 -10.11 4.45
C SER A 31 1.83 -11.39 4.19
N THR A 32 0.54 -11.39 4.53
CA THR A 32 -0.40 -12.50 4.28
C THR A 32 -1.22 -12.30 3.01
N SER A 33 -1.01 -11.22 2.25
CA SER A 33 -1.76 -10.92 1.02
C SER A 33 -1.19 -11.66 -0.19
N THR A 34 -2.05 -11.89 -1.20
CA THR A 34 -1.65 -12.44 -2.50
C THR A 34 -1.17 -11.38 -3.49
N ILE A 35 -1.24 -10.09 -3.12
CA ILE A 35 -0.90 -8.93 -3.96
C ILE A 35 0.47 -9.09 -4.64
N PRO A 36 1.57 -9.47 -3.94
CA PRO A 36 2.87 -9.67 -4.59
C PRO A 36 2.87 -10.77 -5.65
N MET A 37 2.09 -11.85 -5.43
CA MET A 37 1.97 -12.96 -6.38
C MET A 37 1.19 -12.57 -7.65
N GLN A 38 0.45 -11.47 -7.60
CA GLN A 38 -0.30 -10.92 -8.73
C GLN A 38 0.51 -9.86 -9.51
N GLY A 39 1.83 -9.79 -9.26
CA GLY A 39 2.74 -8.89 -9.96
C GLY A 39 2.56 -7.43 -9.54
N VAL A 40 2.16 -7.18 -8.29
CA VAL A 40 1.92 -5.84 -7.75
C VAL A 40 2.80 -5.59 -6.53
N LYS A 41 3.58 -4.51 -6.56
CA LYS A 41 4.39 -4.05 -5.43
C LYS A 41 3.76 -2.82 -4.78
N VAL A 42 3.63 -2.85 -3.46
CA VAL A 42 3.00 -1.77 -2.68
C VAL A 42 4.05 -0.98 -1.89
N TYR A 43 3.88 0.33 -1.88
CA TYR A 43 4.69 1.32 -1.19
C TYR A 43 3.76 2.17 -0.33
N GLY A 44 4.08 2.40 0.95
CA GLY A 44 3.19 3.19 1.79
C GLY A 44 3.78 3.71 3.08
N LYS A 45 2.97 4.48 3.78
CA LYS A 45 3.26 4.99 5.13
C LYS A 45 1.99 5.03 5.95
N THR A 46 2.10 4.60 7.20
CA THR A 46 1.06 4.71 8.23
C THR A 46 1.12 6.08 8.91
N GLY A 47 -0.03 6.60 9.33
CA GLY A 47 -0.12 7.81 10.15
C GLY A 47 -1.20 7.67 11.21
N SER A 48 -1.10 8.45 12.28
CA SER A 48 -2.14 8.54 13.31
C SER A 48 -2.12 9.94 13.91
N THR A 49 -3.29 10.49 14.23
CA THR A 49 -3.44 11.73 14.99
C THR A 49 -4.11 11.43 16.33
N THR A 50 -3.99 12.37 17.26
CA THR A 50 -4.69 12.38 18.55
C THR A 50 -5.46 13.70 18.67
N ASP A 51 -6.57 13.69 19.39
CA ASP A 51 -7.40 14.89 19.64
C ASP A 51 -7.78 15.69 18.37
N PRO A 52 -8.49 15.10 17.40
CA PRO A 52 -9.15 13.80 17.45
C PRO A 52 -8.30 12.63 16.91
N ASP A 53 -8.68 11.42 17.32
CA ASP A 53 -8.12 10.18 16.79
C ASP A 53 -8.49 10.00 15.31
N HIS A 54 -7.47 9.87 14.46
CA HIS A 54 -7.61 9.45 13.07
C HIS A 54 -6.51 8.48 12.68
N ALA A 55 -6.84 7.45 11.90
CA ALA A 55 -5.88 6.53 11.34
C ALA A 55 -5.69 6.76 9.84
N TRP A 56 -4.43 6.78 9.40
CA TRP A 56 -4.07 7.05 8.01
C TRP A 56 -3.22 5.94 7.41
N PHE A 57 -3.45 5.69 6.12
CA PHE A 57 -2.50 5.02 5.24
C PHE A 57 -2.42 5.81 3.94
N GLY A 58 -1.21 6.19 3.53
CA GLY A 58 -0.96 6.80 2.22
C GLY A 58 0.10 6.02 1.46
N GLY A 59 -0.12 5.80 0.17
CA GLY A 59 0.80 4.98 -0.62
C GLY A 59 0.44 4.88 -2.09
N PHE A 60 1.19 4.05 -2.79
CA PHE A 60 0.92 3.67 -4.16
C PHE A 60 1.34 2.23 -4.43
N ALA A 61 0.76 1.63 -5.45
CA ALA A 61 1.10 0.32 -5.96
C ALA A 61 1.56 0.45 -7.43
N ILE A 62 2.53 -0.37 -7.81
CA ILE A 62 3.04 -0.45 -9.18
C ILE A 62 3.02 -1.91 -9.60
N ASP A 63 2.52 -2.22 -10.80
CA ASP A 63 2.61 -3.56 -11.36
C ASP A 63 3.80 -3.75 -12.31
N ASP A 64 4.03 -4.99 -12.71
CA ASP A 64 5.11 -5.37 -13.63
C ASP A 64 5.01 -4.69 -15.01
N ALA A 65 3.81 -4.26 -15.42
CA ALA A 65 3.59 -3.51 -16.66
C ALA A 65 3.82 -1.99 -16.49
N GLY A 66 4.13 -1.54 -15.27
CA GLY A 66 4.38 -0.13 -14.94
C GLY A 66 3.11 0.69 -14.70
N ARG A 67 1.93 0.07 -14.64
CA ARG A 67 0.69 0.76 -14.22
C ARG A 67 0.79 1.12 -12.75
N LYS A 68 0.17 2.23 -12.37
CA LYS A 68 0.28 2.80 -11.03
C LYS A 68 -1.09 3.08 -10.44
N LEU A 69 -1.27 2.74 -9.18
CA LEU A 69 -2.46 3.04 -8.39
C LEU A 69 -2.04 3.82 -7.15
N THR A 70 -2.57 5.02 -6.93
CA THR A 70 -2.34 5.80 -5.70
C THR A 70 -3.51 5.58 -4.75
N ILE A 71 -3.23 5.44 -3.45
CA ILE A 71 -4.25 5.23 -2.42
C ILE A 71 -3.98 6.09 -1.19
N VAL A 72 -5.05 6.68 -0.65
CA VAL A 72 -5.05 7.34 0.65
C VAL A 72 -6.32 6.89 1.38
N VAL A 73 -6.15 6.35 2.58
CA VAL A 73 -7.23 5.92 3.47
C VAL A 73 -7.16 6.73 4.75
N LEU A 74 -8.28 7.33 5.11
CA LEU A 74 -8.53 7.98 6.39
C LEU A 74 -9.67 7.25 7.09
N VAL A 75 -9.46 6.88 8.35
CA VAL A 75 -10.50 6.36 9.23
C VAL A 75 -10.69 7.34 10.37
N GLU A 76 -11.82 8.06 10.36
CA GLU A 76 -12.23 8.93 11.46
C GLU A 76 -12.51 8.09 12.72
N GLY A 77 -11.98 8.50 13.87
CA GLY A 77 -12.04 7.72 15.11
C GLY A 77 -11.11 6.51 15.14
N GLY A 78 -10.37 6.22 14.06
CA GLY A 78 -9.33 5.18 14.03
C GLY A 78 -8.11 5.61 14.85
N GLN A 79 -7.51 4.68 15.58
CA GLN A 79 -6.45 4.99 16.55
C GLN A 79 -5.05 4.67 16.03
N ARG A 80 -4.93 3.70 15.10
CA ARG A 80 -3.65 3.21 14.62
C ARG A 80 -3.70 2.97 13.12
N GLY A 81 -2.92 3.75 12.36
CA GLY A 81 -2.78 3.59 10.91
C GLY A 81 -2.43 2.17 10.47
N SER A 82 -1.65 1.44 11.27
CA SER A 82 -1.27 0.04 11.01
C SER A 82 -2.39 -0.99 11.20
N ALA A 83 -3.38 -0.69 12.04
CA ALA A 83 -4.45 -1.64 12.41
C ALA A 83 -5.79 -1.26 11.78
N ASP A 84 -6.04 0.02 11.55
CA ASP A 84 -7.35 0.51 11.10
C ASP A 84 -7.33 0.90 9.62
N ALA A 85 -6.30 1.61 9.14
CA ALA A 85 -6.24 2.13 7.77
C ALA A 85 -5.49 1.21 6.79
N ALA A 86 -4.37 0.62 7.22
CA ALA A 86 -3.55 -0.28 6.40
C ALA A 86 -4.29 -1.52 5.88
N PRO A 87 -5.11 -2.26 6.67
CA PRO A 87 -5.85 -3.41 6.12
C PRO A 87 -6.90 -2.98 5.10
N LEU A 88 -7.57 -1.83 5.30
CA LEU A 88 -8.50 -1.28 4.30
C LEU A 88 -7.76 -0.92 3.00
N ALA A 89 -6.57 -0.33 3.09
CA ALA A 89 -5.77 -0.03 1.92
C ALA A 89 -5.39 -1.31 1.15
N ARG A 90 -5.00 -2.38 1.85
CA ARG A 90 -4.76 -3.70 1.24
C ARG A 90 -5.99 -4.22 0.52
N ASP A 91 -7.16 -4.20 1.16
CA ASP A 91 -8.39 -4.77 0.61
C ASP A 91 -8.88 -3.97 -0.62
N ILE A 92 -8.72 -2.63 -0.60
CA ILE A 92 -8.99 -1.78 -1.77
C ILE A 92 -8.02 -2.08 -2.91
N ILE A 93 -6.72 -2.23 -2.63
CA ILE A 93 -5.74 -2.61 -3.66
C ILE A 93 -6.10 -3.97 -4.26
N GLN A 94 -6.46 -4.96 -3.44
CA GLN A 94 -6.91 -6.27 -3.91
C GLN A 94 -8.15 -6.15 -4.79
N SER A 95 -9.15 -5.37 -4.36
CA SER A 95 -10.36 -5.12 -5.15
C SER A 95 -10.04 -4.48 -6.50
N CYS A 96 -9.06 -3.57 -6.56
CA CYS A 96 -8.59 -2.99 -7.82
C CYS A 96 -7.87 -4.01 -8.72
N ILE A 97 -7.18 -4.99 -8.15
CA ILE A 97 -6.58 -6.10 -8.92
C ILE A 97 -7.69 -6.98 -9.50
N ASP A 98 -8.67 -7.35 -8.68
CA ASP A 98 -9.78 -8.21 -9.09
C ASP A 98 -10.65 -7.53 -10.17
N ALA A 99 -10.77 -6.20 -10.11
CA ALA A 99 -11.43 -5.38 -11.14
C ALA A 99 -10.56 -5.12 -12.39
N GLY A 100 -9.32 -5.61 -12.43
CA GLY A 100 -8.40 -5.49 -13.58
C GLY A 100 -7.76 -4.11 -13.75
N HIS A 101 -7.81 -3.24 -12.74
CA HIS A 101 -7.20 -1.91 -12.80
C HIS A 101 -5.66 -1.95 -12.71
N ILE A 102 -5.10 -2.94 -12.01
CA ILE A 102 -3.66 -3.15 -11.83
C ILE A 102 -3.35 -4.64 -11.63
N GLY A 103 -2.11 -5.07 -11.86
CA GLY A 103 -1.69 -6.47 -11.67
C GLY A 103 -2.12 -7.40 -12.80
N GLN A 104 -1.65 -8.64 -12.74
CA GLN A 104 -2.06 -9.67 -13.68
C GLN A 104 -3.49 -10.11 -13.32
N THR A 105 -4.46 -9.89 -14.21
CA THR A 105 -5.74 -10.59 -14.14
C THR A 105 -5.43 -12.08 -14.27
N GLN A 106 -5.59 -12.86 -13.21
CA GLN A 106 -5.69 -14.30 -13.39
C GLN A 106 -6.91 -14.53 -14.26
N ASN A 107 -6.69 -14.85 -15.54
CA ASN A 107 -7.77 -15.43 -16.35
C ASN A 107 -8.18 -16.71 -15.61
N PRO A 108 -9.45 -16.87 -15.19
CA PRO A 108 -9.88 -18.14 -14.64
C PRO A 108 -9.62 -19.19 -15.72
N SER A 109 -8.71 -20.10 -15.42
CA SER A 109 -8.51 -21.28 -16.26
C SER A 109 -9.75 -22.14 -16.06
N PHE A 110 -10.60 -22.20 -17.08
CA PHE A 110 -11.73 -23.13 -17.15
C PHE A 110 -11.24 -24.57 -17.34
#